data_AF-A0A7J5WX24-F1
#
_entry.id   AF-A0A7J5WX24-F1
#
_cell.length_a   1.000
_cell.length_b   1.000
_cell.length_c   1.000
_cell.angle_alpha   90.00
_cell.angle_beta   90.00
_cell.angle_gamma   90.00
#
_symmetry.space_group_name_H-M   'P 1'
#
loop_
_entity.id
_entity.type
_entity.pdbx_description
1 polymer ?
#
loop_
_entity_poly.entity_id
_entity_poly.type
_entity_poly.pdbx_seq_one_letter_code
_entity_poly.pdbx_strand_id
1 'polypeptide(L)' 'MNENTEKAAEKPFLTVVNGNPTDEDLAVLVSVLAGAGAGGGEPEPEIRNDWGRPVDRLRPQWGAPSSFTNLRY' A
#
# COMPACT_ATOMS: atom_id res chain seq x y z
N MET A 1 -4.54 33.44 -20.99
CA MET A 1 -3.63 32.45 -20.39
C MET A 1 -4.37 31.14 -20.33
N ASN A 2 -4.09 30.22 -21.25
CA ASN A 2 -4.69 28.89 -21.24
C ASN A 2 -3.57 27.91 -20.91
N GLU A 3 -3.62 27.32 -19.72
CA GLU A 3 -2.63 26.39 -19.21
C GLU A 3 -3.05 24.97 -19.63
N ASN A 4 -2.71 24.57 -20.85
CA ASN A 4 -2.77 23.16 -21.26
C ASN A 4 -1.62 22.42 -20.54
N THR A 5 -1.97 21.74 -19.45
CA THR A 5 -1.08 20.77 -18.79
C THR A 5 -0.99 19.53 -19.67
N GLU A 6 -0.17 19.59 -20.71
CA GLU A 6 0.22 18.42 -21.50
C GLU A 6 1.12 17.54 -20.62
N LYS A 7 0.51 16.58 -19.94
CA LYS A 7 1.23 15.45 -19.34
C LYS A 7 1.83 14.67 -20.51
N ALA A 8 3.10 14.92 -20.80
CA ALA A 8 3.85 14.25 -21.85
C ALA A 8 3.55 12.74 -21.78
N ALA A 9 3.06 12.15 -22.87
CA ALA A 9 2.63 10.76 -22.90
C ALA A 9 3.83 9.86 -22.57
N GLU A 10 3.90 9.40 -21.32
CA GLU A 10 4.95 8.51 -20.84
C GLU A 10 4.88 7.20 -21.61
N LYS A 11 6.02 6.72 -22.09
CA LYS A 11 6.09 5.43 -22.78
C LYS A 11 5.73 4.32 -21.79
N PRO A 12 5.04 3.25 -22.26
CA PRO A 12 4.69 2.13 -21.40
C PRO A 12 5.96 1.47 -20.86
N PHE A 13 5.92 1.11 -19.56
CA PHE A 13 7.05 0.46 -18.89
C PHE A 13 7.38 -0.93 -19.45
N LEU A 14 6.35 -1.63 -19.96
CA LEU A 14 6.48 -2.96 -20.55
C LEU A 14 5.77 -2.98 -21.91
N THR A 15 6.32 -3.74 -22.87
CA THR A 15 5.70 -3.99 -24.17
C THR A 15 5.44 -5.48 -24.32
N VAL A 16 4.22 -5.84 -24.71
CA VAL A 16 3.85 -7.24 -25.02
C VAL A 16 4.23 -7.53 -26.46
N VAL A 17 5.15 -8.48 -26.67
CA VAL A 17 5.63 -8.85 -28.01
C VAL A 17 4.82 -10.01 -28.60
N ASN A 18 4.30 -10.90 -27.76
CA ASN A 18 3.45 -12.03 -28.15
C ASN A 18 2.37 -12.25 -27.07
N GLY A 19 1.11 -12.40 -27.49
CA GLY A 19 -0.06 -12.49 -26.60
C GLY A 19 -0.46 -13.91 -26.20
N ASN A 20 0.20 -14.94 -26.73
CA ASN A 20 -0.13 -16.35 -26.44
C ASN A 20 1.07 -17.08 -25.81
N PRO A 21 1.45 -16.75 -24.57
CA PRO A 21 2.49 -17.49 -23.83
C PRO A 21 2.03 -18.91 -23.49
N THR A 22 2.98 -19.82 -23.28
CA THR A 22 2.65 -21.14 -22.69
C THR A 22 2.48 -21.03 -21.18
N ASP A 23 1.97 -22.09 -20.54
CA ASP A 23 1.80 -22.14 -19.09
C ASP A 23 3.15 -21.99 -18.36
N GLU A 24 4.23 -22.55 -18.91
CA GLU A 24 5.58 -22.41 -18.40
C GLU A 24 6.07 -20.96 -18.48
N ASP A 25 5.85 -20.28 -19.60
CA ASP A 25 6.24 -18.88 -19.78
C ASP A 25 5.51 -17.95 -18.80
N LEU A 26 4.22 -18.20 -18.56
CA LEU A 26 3.44 -17.48 -17.56
C LEU A 26 3.98 -17.71 -16.15
N ALA A 27 4.31 -18.95 -15.79
CA ALA A 27 4.88 -19.27 -14.48
C ALA A 27 6.21 -18.53 -14.24
N VAL A 28 7.08 -18.52 -15.26
CA VAL A 28 8.35 -17.77 -15.20
C VAL A 28 8.09 -16.27 -15.01
N LEU A 29 7.21 -15.67 -15.81
CA LEU A 29 6.90 -14.24 -15.70
C LEU A 29 6.39 -13.87 -14.30
N VAL A 30 5.42 -14.62 -13.77
CA VAL A 30 4.86 -14.37 -12.43
C VAL A 30 5.94 -14.51 -11.36
N SER A 31 6.80 -15.53 -11.45
CA SER A 31 7.86 -15.76 -10.47
C SER A 31 8.87 -14.61 -10.42
N VAL A 32 9.26 -14.07 -11.59
CA VAL A 32 10.19 -12.94 -11.68
C VAL A 32 9.56 -11.66 -11.12
N LEU A 33 8.30 -11.36 -11.45
CA LEU A 33 7.59 -10.19 -10.94
C LEU A 33 7.40 -10.28 -9.41
N ALA A 34 7.02 -11.45 -8.90
CA ALA A 34 6.89 -11.69 -7.48
C ALA A 34 8.25 -11.54 -6.76
N GLY A 35 9.33 -12.09 -7.31
CA GLY A 35 10.67 -11.94 -6.78
C GLY A 35 11.17 -10.49 -6.78
N ALA A 36 10.91 -9.75 -7.86
CA ALA A 36 11.26 -8.33 -7.96
C ALA A 36 10.48 -7.47 -6.96
N GLY A 37 9.20 -7.77 -6.72
CA GLY A 37 8.35 -7.09 -5.73
C GLY A 37 8.60 -7.51 -4.28
N ALA A 38 9.24 -8.65 -4.04
CA ALA A 38 9.52 -9.19 -2.71
C ALA A 38 10.69 -8.48 -2.01
N GLY A 39 11.39 -7.56 -2.67
CA GLY A 39 12.37 -6.65 -2.07
C GLY A 39 11.69 -5.60 -1.19
N GLY A 40 11.04 -6.04 -0.11
CA GLY A 40 10.47 -5.17 0.90
C GLY A 40 11.59 -4.45 1.64
N GLY A 41 11.57 -3.12 1.61
CA GLY A 41 12.35 -2.31 2.53
C GLY A 41 11.99 -2.62 3.98
N GLU A 42 12.78 -2.11 4.92
CA GLU A 42 12.49 -2.22 6.35
C GLU A 42 11.00 -1.90 6.58
N PRO A 43 10.24 -2.77 7.25
CA PRO A 43 8.84 -2.49 7.52
C PRO A 43 8.76 -1.12 8.18
N GLU A 44 8.03 -0.20 7.55
CA GLU A 44 7.79 1.11 8.14
C GLU A 44 7.21 0.90 9.54
N PRO A 45 7.64 1.69 10.55
CA PRO A 45 7.09 1.57 11.89
C PRO A 45 5.56 1.56 11.81
N GLU A 46 4.95 0.47 12.25
CA GLU A 46 3.51 0.30 12.16
C GLU A 46 2.83 1.49 12.85
N ILE A 47 1.96 2.20 12.12
CA ILE A 47 1.15 3.25 12.73
C ILE A 47 0.30 2.58 13.79
N ARG A 48 0.44 3.03 15.03
CA ARG A 48 -0.29 2.50 16.17
C ARG A 48 -1.78 2.42 15.86
N ASN A 49 -2.29 1.20 15.76
CA ASN A 49 -3.69 0.94 15.55
C ASN A 49 -4.39 0.70 16.90
N ASP A 50 -5.07 1.73 17.40
CA ASP A 50 -5.90 1.62 18.60
C ASP A 50 -7.35 1.17 18.31
N TRP A 51 -7.71 0.88 17.05
CA TRP A 51 -9.06 0.41 16.70
C TRP A 51 -9.32 -1.01 17.21
N GLY A 52 -10.46 -1.22 17.87
CA GLY A 52 -10.93 -2.55 18.23
C GLY A 52 -10.18 -3.24 19.38
N ARG A 53 -9.36 -2.52 20.17
CA ARG A 53 -8.65 -3.14 21.29
C ARG A 53 -9.66 -3.67 22.33
N PRO A 54 -9.49 -4.92 22.83
CA PRO A 54 -10.39 -5.48 23.83
C PRO A 54 -10.54 -4.62 25.09
N VAL A 55 -9.49 -3.87 25.45
CA VAL A 55 -9.47 -2.98 26.62
C VAL A 55 -10.41 -1.78 26.47
N ASP A 56 -10.69 -1.34 25.24
CA ASP A 56 -11.54 -0.18 24.96
C ASP A 56 -13.03 -0.53 25.08
N ARG A 57 -13.38 -1.81 25.06
CA ARG A 57 -14.74 -2.28 25.34
C ARG A 57 -15.13 -2.14 26.81
N LEU A 58 -14.15 -2.00 27.70
CA LEU A 58 -14.34 -2.08 29.15
C LEU A 58 -14.23 -0.71 29.83
N ARG A 59 -13.89 0.35 29.09
CA ARG A 59 -13.77 1.71 29.66
C ARG A 59 -15.06 2.49 29.40
N PRO A 60 -15.71 3.08 30.42
CA PRO A 60 -16.64 4.17 30.17
C PRO A 60 -15.86 5.26 29.45
N GLN A 61 -16.45 5.86 28.42
CA GLN A 61 -15.84 6.89 27.59
C GLN A 61 -15.50 8.09 28.47
N TRP A 62 -14.29 8.09 29.04
CA TRP A 62 -13.79 9.18 29.86
C TRP A 62 -13.30 10.24 28.90
N GLY A 63 -14.10 11.30 28.75
CA GLY A 63 -13.72 12.44 27.92
C GLY A 63 -14.89 13.16 27.28
N ALA A 64 -14.83 14.48 27.30
CA ALA A 64 -15.66 15.31 26.43
C ALA A 64 -15.26 15.07 24.95
N PRO A 65 -16.12 15.41 23.97
CA PRO A 65 -15.84 15.21 22.53
C PRO A 65 -14.56 15.88 22.01
N SER A 66 -13.98 16.80 22.79
CA SER A 66 -12.75 17.52 22.49
C SER A 66 -11.49 16.95 23.16
N SER A 67 -11.58 15.82 23.87
CA SER A 67 -10.44 15.26 24.59
C SER A 67 -9.70 14.18 23.78
N PHE A 68 -8.38 14.32 23.72
CA PHE A 68 -7.46 13.30 23.19
C PHE A 68 -6.64 12.74 24.35
N THR A 69 -6.62 11.41 24.50
CA THR A 69 -5.80 10.78 25.54
C THR A 69 -4.33 10.78 25.09
N ASN A 70 -3.51 11.62 25.71
CA ASN A 70 -2.06 11.62 25.51
C ASN A 70 -1.43 10.43 26.26
N LEU A 71 -1.64 9.20 25.76
CA LEU A 71 -0.99 8.02 26.32
C LEU A 71 0.48 8.00 25.90
N ARG A 72 1.34 8.63 26.71
CA ARG A 72 2.79 8.45 26.66
C ARG A 72 3.10 7.10 27.30
N TYR A 73 3.80 6.22 26.60
CA TYR A 73 4.54 5.10 27.19
C TYR A 73 6.02 5.41 27.02
#